data_AF-A0A8S0FR80-F1
#
_entry.id   AF-A0A8S0FR80-F1
#
_cell.length_a   1.000
_cell.length_b   1.000
_cell.length_c   1.000
_cell.angle_alpha   90.00
_cell.angle_beta   90.00
_cell.angle_gamma   90.00
#
_symmetry.space_group_name_H-M   'P 1'
#
loop_
_entity.id
_entity.type
_entity.pdbx_description
1 polymer ?
#
loop_
_entity_poly.entity_id
_entity_poly.type
_entity_poly.pdbx_seq_one_letter_code
_entity_poly.pdbx_strand_id
1 'polypeptide(L)'
;MWQGLNIYSGVTFLDPKLKDTANASTSNKQVVGVPKVQANLLAEYSLPSIPEWVYSANVHYTGKRAANDTNTSYASSYTTWDLGTRYTTKVSNVPTTFRVVVNNVFDKHYWASIFPSGTDGDNGSPSAFIGGGREVRASVTFDF
;
A
#
# COMPACT_ATOMS: atom_id res chain seq x y z
N MET A 1 16.40 21.82 14.36
CA MET A 1 15.87 21.20 13.13
C MET A 1 15.90 19.69 13.32
N TRP A 2 14.86 18.97 12.91
CA TRP A 2 14.64 17.54 13.17
C TRP A 2 15.78 16.66 12.61
N GLN A 3 16.84 16.45 13.40
CA GLN A 3 17.91 15.51 13.05
C GLN A 3 17.37 14.08 13.20
N GLY A 4 17.63 13.23 12.20
CA GLY A 4 17.21 11.82 12.22
C GLY A 4 15.83 11.51 11.64
N LEU A 5 15.10 12.51 11.09
CA LEU A 5 13.85 12.30 10.36
C LEU A 5 14.11 12.17 8.85
N ASN A 6 13.73 11.04 8.27
CA ASN A 6 13.74 10.78 6.83
C ASN A 6 12.31 10.60 6.33
N ILE A 7 11.95 11.20 5.20
CA ILE A 7 10.62 11.08 4.60
C ILE A 7 10.76 10.75 3.11
N TYR A 8 10.04 9.71 2.69
CA TYR A 8 9.87 9.33 1.30
C TYR A 8 8.38 9.37 0.98
N SER A 9 7.99 10.02 -0.11
CA SER A 9 6.58 10.11 -0.49
C SER A 9 6.41 10.08 -2.00
N GLY A 10 5.22 9.66 -2.43
CA GLY A 10 4.82 9.63 -3.82
C GLY A 10 3.31 9.82 -3.93
N VAL A 11 2.89 10.51 -4.99
CA VAL A 11 1.48 10.63 -5.36
C VAL A 11 1.35 10.48 -6.86
N THR A 12 0.34 9.73 -7.30
CA THR A 12 0.03 9.51 -8.71
C THR A 12 -1.40 9.92 -8.97
N PHE A 13 -1.61 10.72 -10.02
CA PHE A 13 -2.91 11.09 -10.55
C PHE A 13 -3.09 10.45 -11.93
N LEU A 14 -4.21 9.77 -12.15
CA LEU A 14 -4.54 9.08 -13.39
C LEU A 14 -5.93 9.49 -13.87
N ASP A 15 -6.12 9.53 -15.18
CA ASP A 15 -7.43 9.50 -15.85
C ASP A 15 -7.59 8.18 -16.62
N PRO A 16 -7.74 7.04 -15.93
CA PRO A 16 -7.72 5.73 -16.57
C PRO A 16 -9.09 5.47 -17.19
N LYS A 17 -9.20 5.59 -18.52
CA LYS A 17 -10.46 5.37 -19.25
C LYS A 17 -10.32 4.28 -20.30
N LEU A 18 -11.36 3.45 -20.42
CA LEU A 18 -11.56 2.58 -21.58
C LEU A 18 -11.90 3.44 -22.80
N LYS A 19 -11.21 3.22 -23.91
CA LYS A 19 -11.41 3.91 -25.18
C LYS A 19 -11.70 2.87 -26.26
N ASP A 20 -12.52 3.25 -27.23
CA ASP A 20 -12.83 2.44 -28.41
C ASP A 20 -13.24 0.99 -28.08
N THR A 21 -14.09 0.86 -27.06
CA THR A 21 -14.59 -0.44 -26.58
C THR A 21 -15.57 -1.08 -27.57
N ALA A 22 -15.64 -2.41 -27.55
CA ALA A 22 -16.62 -3.15 -28.36
C ALA A 22 -18.09 -2.86 -27.93
N ASN A 23 -18.28 -2.30 -26.74
CA ASN A 23 -19.58 -1.94 -26.18
C ASN A 23 -19.63 -0.44 -25.84
N ALA A 24 -20.58 0.30 -26.42
CA ALA A 24 -20.73 1.74 -26.19
C ALA A 24 -21.00 2.10 -24.71
N SER A 25 -21.60 1.20 -23.92
CA SER A 25 -21.89 1.45 -22.51
C SER A 25 -20.66 1.45 -21.60
N THR A 26 -19.55 0.85 -22.05
CA THR A 26 -18.26 0.79 -21.35
C THR A 26 -17.25 1.80 -21.88
N SER A 27 -17.56 2.48 -22.99
CA SER A 27 -16.71 3.52 -23.57
C SER A 27 -16.61 4.73 -22.65
N ASN A 28 -15.40 5.29 -22.53
CA ASN A 28 -15.05 6.40 -21.65
C ASN A 28 -15.28 6.16 -20.15
N LYS A 29 -15.51 4.91 -19.74
CA LYS A 29 -15.62 4.51 -18.34
C LYS A 29 -14.25 4.29 -17.73
N GLN A 30 -14.16 4.47 -16.42
CA GLN A 30 -12.97 4.21 -15.64
C GLN A 30 -12.56 2.75 -15.77
N VAL A 31 -11.28 2.49 -16.04
CA VAL A 31 -10.73 1.13 -16.10
C VAL A 31 -10.93 0.44 -14.74
N VAL A 32 -11.42 -0.80 -14.77
CA VAL A 32 -11.64 -1.62 -13.58
C VAL A 32 -10.34 -1.79 -12.79
N GLY A 33 -10.42 -1.66 -11.47
CA GLY A 33 -9.27 -1.85 -10.58
C GLY A 33 -8.24 -0.71 -10.59
N VAL A 34 -8.30 0.25 -11.52
CA VAL A 34 -7.33 1.36 -11.59
C VAL A 34 -7.88 2.59 -10.87
N PRO A 35 -7.25 3.06 -9.78
CA PRO A 35 -7.70 4.24 -9.06
C PRO A 35 -7.24 5.51 -9.78
N LYS A 36 -8.01 6.60 -9.64
CA LYS A 36 -7.60 7.92 -10.14
C LYS A 36 -6.49 8.57 -9.32
N VAL A 37 -6.37 8.17 -8.05
CA VAL A 37 -5.36 8.71 -7.12
C VAL A 37 -4.79 7.57 -6.30
N GLN A 38 -3.46 7.52 -6.22
CA GLN A 38 -2.71 6.69 -5.28
C GLN A 38 -1.65 7.54 -4.60
N ALA A 39 -1.38 7.26 -3.34
CA ALA A 39 -0.31 7.93 -2.60
C ALA A 39 0.37 6.97 -1.62
N ASN A 40 1.66 7.19 -1.40
CA ASN A 40 2.46 6.47 -0.44
C ASN A 40 3.32 7.44 0.36
N LEU A 41 3.50 7.18 1.65
CA LEU A 41 4.31 7.98 2.57
C LEU A 41 5.04 7.05 3.53
N LEU A 42 6.37 7.06 3.51
CA LEU A 42 7.22 6.44 4.50
C LEU A 42 7.94 7.53 5.29
N ALA A 43 7.78 7.52 6.61
CA ALA A 43 8.54 8.34 7.53
C ALA A 43 9.36 7.44 8.45
N GLU A 44 10.65 7.75 8.60
CA GLU A 44 11.54 7.09 9.56
C GLU A 44 12.14 8.13 10.50
N TYR A 45 12.14 7.84 11.79
CA TYR A 45 12.66 8.74 12.80
C TYR A 45 13.61 8.01 13.74
N SER A 46 14.86 8.47 13.76
CA SER A 46 15.90 8.00 14.69
C SER A 46 15.85 8.84 15.96
N LEU A 47 15.76 8.21 17.13
CA LEU A 47 15.70 8.93 18.40
C LEU A 47 17.02 9.69 18.66
N PRO A 48 17.01 11.01 18.90
CA PRO A 48 18.25 11.76 19.16
C PRO A 48 19.01 11.28 20.41
N SER A 49 18.30 10.74 21.40
CA SER A 49 18.90 10.18 22.62
C SER A 49 19.46 8.77 22.45
N ILE A 50 18.97 8.01 21.46
CA ILE A 50 19.38 6.63 21.16
C ILE A 50 19.32 6.43 19.63
N PRO A 51 20.32 6.94 18.87
CA PRO A 51 20.28 6.93 17.40
C PRO A 51 20.16 5.55 16.76
N GLU A 52 20.54 4.50 17.49
CA GLU A 52 20.42 3.11 17.09
C GLU A 52 18.97 2.60 17.05
N TRP A 53 18.06 3.33 17.69
CA TRP A 53 16.63 3.04 17.71
C TRP A 53 15.86 3.93 16.74
N VAL A 54 15.26 3.29 15.74
CA VAL A 54 14.49 3.93 14.69
C VAL A 54 13.04 3.45 14.74
N TYR A 55 12.11 4.38 14.56
CA TYR A 55 10.69 4.10 14.32
C TYR A 55 10.35 4.41 12.87
N SER A 56 9.46 3.62 12.27
CA SER A 56 8.98 3.81 10.91
C SER A 56 7.46 3.80 10.86
N ALA A 57 6.88 4.68 10.04
CA ALA A 57 5.48 4.66 9.67
C ALA A 57 5.37 4.70 8.14
N ASN A 58 4.72 3.70 7.55
CA ASN A 58 4.46 3.61 6.12
C ASN A 58 2.94 3.65 5.88
N VAL A 59 2.48 4.55 5.04
CA VAL A 59 1.06 4.80 4.78
C VAL A 59 0.80 4.65 3.29
N HIS A 60 -0.16 3.80 2.94
CA HIS A 60 -0.56 3.58 1.56
C HIS A 60 -2.02 3.98 1.40
N TYR A 61 -2.30 4.86 0.44
CA TYR A 61 -3.64 5.27 0.06
C TYR A 61 -3.94 4.81 -1.37
N THR A 62 -5.06 4.13 -1.52
CA THR A 62 -5.62 3.78 -2.83
C THR A 62 -7.03 4.36 -2.93
N GLY A 63 -7.25 5.19 -3.95
CA GLY A 63 -8.55 5.77 -4.24
C GLY A 63 -9.61 4.73 -4.59
N LYS A 64 -10.87 5.19 -4.70
CA LYS A 64 -11.98 4.33 -5.16
C LYS A 64 -11.68 3.76 -6.55
N ARG A 65 -12.10 2.53 -6.79
CA ARG A 65 -11.86 1.80 -8.04
C ARG A 65 -13.17 1.25 -8.57
N ALA A 66 -13.36 1.35 -9.88
CA ALA A 66 -14.47 0.68 -10.54
C ALA A 66 -14.36 -0.83 -10.32
N ALA A 67 -15.47 -1.45 -9.95
CA ALA A 67 -15.57 -2.89 -9.78
C ALA A 67 -16.10 -3.60 -11.03
N ASN A 68 -16.64 -2.84 -12.00
CA ASN A 68 -17.10 -3.33 -13.31
C ASN A 68 -16.89 -2.29 -14.42
N ASP A 69 -16.92 -2.75 -15.68
CA ASP A 69 -16.61 -1.91 -16.85
C ASP A 69 -17.66 -0.84 -17.12
N THR A 70 -18.92 -1.09 -16.76
CA THR A 70 -20.00 -0.09 -16.83
C THR A 70 -19.92 0.98 -15.73
N ASN A 71 -19.02 0.81 -14.76
CA ASN A 71 -18.82 1.73 -13.64
C ASN A 71 -20.09 1.95 -12.79
N THR A 72 -20.91 0.92 -12.65
CA THR A 72 -22.10 0.92 -11.79
C THR A 72 -21.81 0.38 -10.39
N SER A 73 -20.68 -0.32 -10.22
CA SER A 73 -20.19 -0.81 -8.93
C SER A 73 -18.76 -0.34 -8.67
N TYR A 74 -18.43 -0.10 -7.40
CA TYR A 74 -17.12 0.39 -6.98
C TYR A 74 -16.65 -0.30 -5.70
N ALA A 75 -15.35 -0.56 -5.63
CA ALA A 75 -14.69 -0.76 -4.35
C ALA A 75 -14.30 0.60 -3.78
N SER A 76 -14.66 0.80 -2.51
CA SER A 76 -14.29 1.98 -1.74
C SER A 76 -12.77 2.17 -1.70
N SER A 77 -12.35 3.43 -1.55
CA SER A 77 -10.96 3.74 -1.23
C SER A 77 -10.55 3.10 0.09
N TYR A 78 -9.26 2.86 0.25
CA TYR A 78 -8.71 2.37 1.50
C TYR A 78 -7.36 3.02 1.80
N THR A 79 -7.02 3.02 3.08
CA THR A 79 -5.72 3.43 3.59
C THR A 79 -5.21 2.32 4.52
N THR A 80 -3.98 1.86 4.32
CA THR A 80 -3.29 0.97 5.26
C THR A 80 -2.12 1.70 5.89
N TRP A 81 -1.80 1.31 7.11
CA TRP A 81 -0.70 1.84 7.90
C TRP A 81 0.16 0.68 8.39
N ASP A 82 1.45 0.76 8.11
CA ASP A 82 2.44 -0.19 8.58
C ASP A 82 3.36 0.55 9.55
N LEU A 83 3.47 0.05 10.78
CA LEU A 83 4.32 0.62 11.80
C LEU A 83 5.47 -0.32 12.08
N GLY A 84 6.67 0.22 12.28
CA GLY A 84 7.85 -0.58 12.52
C GLY A 84 8.82 0.07 13.48
N THR A 85 9.70 -0.75 14.01
CA THR A 85 10.85 -0.30 14.78
C THR A 85 12.05 -1.17 14.51
N ARG A 86 13.22 -0.55 14.50
CA ARG A 86 14.52 -1.19 14.35
C ARG A 86 15.42 -0.74 15.48
N TYR A 87 16.10 -1.69 16.12
CA TYR A 87 17.10 -1.43 17.13
C TYR A 87 18.39 -2.15 16.80
N THR A 88 19.50 -1.42 16.78
CA THR A 88 20.83 -1.96 16.44
C THR A 88 21.70 -1.94 17.69
N THR A 89 22.35 -3.05 18.00
CA THR A 89 23.21 -3.16 19.18
C THR A 89 24.31 -4.20 18.95
N LYS A 90 25.05 -4.54 20.00
CA LYS A 90 26.00 -5.66 19.99
C LYS A 90 25.57 -6.69 21.02
N VAL A 91 25.42 -7.95 20.59
CA VAL A 91 25.20 -9.09 21.48
C VAL A 91 26.48 -9.91 21.48
N SER A 92 27.15 -10.01 22.63
CA SER A 92 28.44 -10.71 22.75
C SER A 92 29.49 -10.23 21.72
N ASN A 93 29.61 -8.92 21.54
CA ASN A 93 30.46 -8.26 20.53
C ASN A 93 30.10 -8.48 19.05
N VAL A 94 29.01 -9.19 18.74
CA VAL A 94 28.50 -9.37 17.37
C VAL A 94 27.47 -8.27 17.08
N PRO A 95 27.66 -7.44 16.03
CA PRO A 95 26.62 -6.52 15.56
C PRO A 95 25.30 -7.25 15.33
N THR A 96 24.23 -6.76 15.95
CA THR A 96 22.92 -7.39 15.98
C THR A 96 21.84 -6.36 15.70
N THR A 97 20.93 -6.68 14.77
CA THR A 97 19.77 -5.82 14.48
C THR A 97 18.46 -6.54 14.77
N PHE A 98 17.64 -5.95 15.63
CA PHE A 98 16.27 -6.37 15.90
C PHE A 98 15.29 -5.53 15.09
N ARG A 99 14.29 -6.17 14.50
CA ARG A 99 13.20 -5.49 13.77
C ARG A 99 11.85 -6.06 14.16
N VAL A 100 10.89 -5.17 14.41
CA VAL A 100 9.48 -5.52 14.57
C VAL A 100 8.67 -4.65 13.63
N VAL A 101 7.78 -5.25 12.86
CA VAL A 101 6.89 -4.55 11.93
C VAL A 101 5.48 -5.10 12.08
N VAL A 102 4.51 -4.20 12.15
CA VAL A 102 3.08 -4.50 12.09
C VAL A 102 2.53 -3.89 10.82
N ASN A 103 2.24 -4.73 9.83
CA ASN A 103 1.56 -4.31 8.61
C ASN A 103 0.05 -4.20 8.87
N ASN A 104 -0.59 -3.23 8.22
CA ASN A 104 -2.03 -2.98 8.34
C ASN A 104 -2.48 -2.91 9.82
N VAL A 105 -1.85 -2.02 10.60
CA VAL A 105 -2.03 -1.91 12.05
C VAL A 105 -3.47 -1.66 12.49
N PHE A 106 -4.30 -1.06 11.63
CA PHE A 106 -5.73 -0.83 11.89
C PHE A 106 -6.63 -1.99 11.44
N ASP A 107 -6.05 -3.09 10.96
CA ASP A 107 -6.77 -4.27 10.46
C ASP A 107 -7.86 -3.91 9.43
N LYS A 108 -7.50 -3.03 8.49
CA LYS A 108 -8.40 -2.61 7.43
C LYS A 108 -8.69 -3.82 6.55
N HIS A 109 -9.98 -4.12 6.36
CA HIS A 109 -10.44 -5.09 5.37
C HIS A 109 -10.81 -4.34 4.09
N TYR A 110 -10.24 -4.75 2.97
CA TYR A 110 -10.37 -4.07 1.69
C TYR A 110 -10.16 -5.04 0.53
N TRP A 111 -10.64 -4.67 -0.64
CA TRP A 111 -10.32 -5.35 -1.89
C TRP A 111 -8.94 -4.89 -2.36
N ALA A 112 -7.91 -5.72 -2.32
CA ALA A 112 -6.57 -5.33 -2.75
C ALA A 112 -6.50 -5.17 -4.27
N SER A 113 -7.02 -6.14 -5.01
CA SER A 113 -6.98 -6.17 -6.46
C SER A 113 -8.36 -6.49 -7.02
N ILE A 114 -8.69 -5.84 -8.13
CA ILE A 114 -9.92 -6.07 -8.90
C ILE A 114 -9.50 -6.14 -10.36
N PHE A 115 -9.91 -7.18 -11.05
CA PHE A 115 -9.58 -7.39 -12.45
C PHE A 115 -10.86 -7.49 -13.27
N PRO A 116 -10.92 -6.83 -14.44
CA PRO A 116 -12.00 -7.06 -15.37
C PRO A 116 -11.89 -8.47 -15.96
N SER A 117 -12.97 -8.93 -16.57
CA SER A 117 -13.00 -10.19 -17.33
C SER A 117 -12.18 -10.14 -18.62
N GLY A 118 -12.03 -8.94 -19.19
CA GLY A 118 -11.22 -8.66 -20.38
C GLY A 118 -10.88 -7.16 -20.47
N THR A 119 -9.95 -6.79 -21.33
CA THR A 119 -9.48 -5.39 -21.46
C THR A 119 -10.30 -4.54 -22.43
N ASP A 120 -11.18 -5.17 -23.21
CA ASP A 120 -11.85 -4.54 -24.36
C ASP A 120 -13.25 -4.00 -24.00
N GLY A 121 -13.60 -4.03 -22.72
CA GLY A 121 -14.87 -3.53 -22.19
C GLY A 121 -16.06 -4.45 -22.43
N ASP A 122 -15.83 -5.77 -22.52
CA ASP A 122 -16.83 -6.83 -22.75
C ASP A 122 -17.84 -6.99 -21.57
N ASN A 123 -17.59 -6.33 -20.42
CA ASN A 123 -18.48 -6.31 -19.26
C ASN A 123 -18.85 -7.71 -18.72
N GLY A 124 -17.95 -8.68 -18.87
CA GLY A 124 -18.06 -9.98 -18.21
C GLY A 124 -17.77 -9.91 -16.70
N SER A 125 -17.82 -11.06 -16.03
CA SER A 125 -17.68 -11.15 -14.57
C SER A 125 -16.28 -10.75 -14.08
N PRO A 126 -16.15 -9.67 -13.27
CA PRO A 126 -14.87 -9.27 -12.70
C PRO A 126 -14.46 -10.21 -11.55
N SER A 127 -13.16 -10.27 -11.27
CA SER A 127 -12.62 -10.95 -10.09
C SER A 127 -12.09 -9.95 -9.08
N ALA A 128 -12.15 -10.30 -7.79
CA ALA A 128 -11.65 -9.46 -6.71
C ALA A 128 -10.94 -10.30 -5.66
N PHE A 129 -9.84 -9.76 -5.11
CA PHE A 129 -9.02 -10.40 -4.10
C PHE A 129 -8.97 -9.54 -2.85
N ILE A 130 -9.13 -10.19 -1.68
CA ILE A 130 -9.03 -9.50 -0.40
C ILE A 130 -7.57 -9.13 -0.11
N GLY A 131 -7.36 -7.95 0.48
CA GLY A 131 -6.06 -7.56 0.98
C GLY A 131 -5.66 -8.33 2.23
N GLY A 132 -4.35 -8.39 2.50
CA GLY A 132 -3.85 -8.94 3.74
C GLY A 132 -4.44 -8.20 4.95
N GLY A 133 -4.88 -8.96 5.95
CA GLY A 133 -5.25 -8.43 7.26
C GLY A 133 -4.02 -7.92 8.03
N ARG A 134 -4.19 -7.64 9.32
CA ARG A 134 -3.06 -7.29 10.19
C ARG A 134 -2.03 -8.43 10.23
N GLU A 135 -0.76 -8.09 10.05
CA GLU A 135 0.35 -9.03 10.11
C GLU A 135 1.45 -8.48 11.02
N VAL A 136 1.97 -9.30 11.92
CA VAL A 136 3.08 -8.95 12.81
C VAL A 136 4.30 -9.79 12.44
N ARG A 137 5.42 -9.14 12.16
CA ARG A 137 6.71 -9.80 11.90
C ARG A 137 7.77 -9.29 12.88
N ALA A 138 8.56 -10.23 13.39
CA ALA A 138 9.75 -9.94 14.17
C ALA A 138 10.94 -10.68 13.52
N SER A 139 12.10 -10.04 13.49
CA SER A 139 13.33 -10.64 12.98
C SER A 139 14.55 -10.15 13.75
N VAL A 140 15.59 -10.99 13.75
CA VAL A 140 16.92 -10.67 14.28
C VAL A 140 17.97 -11.03 13.23
N THR A 141 18.98 -10.19 13.08
CA THR A 141 20.14 -10.41 12.20
C THR A 141 21.41 -10.28 13.02
N PHE A 142 22.35 -11.21 12.82
CA PHE A 142 23.69 -11.19 13.41
C PHE A 142 24.72 -11.12 12.29
N ASP A 143 25.68 -10.19 12.38
CA ASP A 143 26.72 -9.99 11.37
C ASP A 143 28.08 -10.45 11.93
N PHE A 144 28.62 -11.58 11.43
CA PHE A 144 29.89 -12.20 11.88
C PHE A 144 31.11 -11.76 11.08
#